data_AF-A0A2X1RM04-F1
#
_entry.id   AF-A0A2X1RM04-F1
#
_cell.length_a   1.000
_cell.length_b   1.000
_cell.length_c   1.000
_cell.angle_alpha   90.00
_cell.angle_beta   90.00
_cell.angle_gamma   90.00
#
_symmetry.space_group_name_H-M   'P 1'
#
loop_
_entity.id
_entity.type
_entity.pdbx_description
1 polymer ?
#
loop_
_entity_poly.entity_id
_entity_poly.type
_entity_poly.pdbx_seq_one_letter_code
_entity_poly.pdbx_strand_id
1 'polypeptide(L)' 'MILASPELLAENPIIQPEDLKKHTLIHIHTCDNWQAMANHLQLDDLNIQQGPLFSHTFMALQAAIHGQGICIS' A
#
# COMPACT_ATOMS: atom_id res chain seq x y z
N MET A 1 -7.59 1.50 -6.62
CA MET A 1 -7.01 0.20 -7.02
C MET A 1 -5.67 0.03 -6.32
N ILE A 2 -5.28 -1.19 -5.94
CA ILE A 2 -3.95 -1.46 -5.36
C ILE A 2 -2.97 -1.79 -6.50
N LEU A 3 -1.77 -1.22 -6.44
CA LEU A 3 -0.67 -1.49 -7.39
C LEU A 3 0.55 -1.99 -6.62
N ALA A 4 1.21 -3.01 -7.18
CA ALA A 4 2.45 -3.61 -6.68
C ALA A 4 3.15 -4.39 -7.80
N SER A 5 4.40 -4.79 -7.56
CA SER A 5 5.12 -5.67 -8.48
C SER A 5 4.48 -7.06 -8.53
N PRO A 6 4.49 -7.72 -9.70
CA PRO A 6 3.98 -9.10 -9.81
C PRO A 6 4.70 -10.08 -8.89
N GLU A 7 6.02 -9.92 -8.71
CA GLU A 7 6.84 -10.76 -7.84
C GLU A 7 6.42 -10.63 -6.36
N LEU A 8 6.20 -9.40 -5.89
CA LEU A 8 5.75 -9.16 -4.52
C LEU A 8 4.39 -9.82 -4.24
N LEU A 9 3.46 -9.75 -5.20
CA LEU A 9 2.13 -10.36 -5.06
C LEU A 9 2.16 -11.88 -5.25
N ALA A 10 3.13 -12.42 -5.95
CA ALA A 10 3.33 -13.87 -6.05
C ALA A 10 3.86 -14.45 -4.73
N GLU A 11 4.77 -13.73 -4.05
CA GLU A 11 5.32 -14.13 -2.76
C GLU A 11 4.35 -13.89 -1.60
N ASN A 12 3.70 -12.73 -1.58
CA ASN A 12 2.75 -12.31 -0.56
C ASN A 12 1.45 -11.84 -1.22
N PRO A 13 0.54 -12.77 -1.54
CA PRO A 13 -0.72 -12.41 -2.18
C PRO A 13 -1.66 -11.70 -1.20
N ILE A 14 -2.43 -10.73 -1.71
CA ILE A 14 -3.51 -10.06 -0.98
C ILE A 14 -4.81 -10.78 -1.33
N ILE A 15 -5.25 -11.69 -0.45
CA ILE A 15 -6.44 -12.53 -0.65
C ILE A 15 -7.59 -12.01 0.23
N GLN A 16 -7.26 -11.44 1.39
CA GLN A 16 -8.19 -10.83 2.32
C GLN A 16 -7.66 -9.48 2.84
N PRO A 17 -8.53 -8.59 3.37
CA PRO A 17 -8.13 -7.26 3.84
C PRO A 17 -6.95 -7.26 4.82
N GLU A 18 -6.85 -8.25 5.69
CA GLU A 18 -5.80 -8.36 6.71
C GLU A 18 -4.41 -8.57 6.11
N ASP A 19 -4.33 -9.08 4.87
CA ASP A 19 -3.04 -9.26 4.19
C ASP A 19 -2.34 -7.93 3.94
N LEU A 20 -3.08 -6.81 3.87
CA LEU A 20 -2.50 -5.47 3.75
C LEU A 20 -1.48 -5.15 4.86
N LYS A 21 -1.65 -5.74 6.05
CA LYS A 21 -0.73 -5.56 7.19
C LYS A 21 0.65 -6.18 6.95
N LYS A 22 0.76 -7.11 5.99
CA LYS A 22 2.01 -7.79 5.62
C LYS A 22 2.83 -6.99 4.61
N HIS A 23 2.27 -5.92 4.06
CA HIS A 23 2.92 -5.11 3.04
C HIS A 23 3.36 -3.75 3.58
N THR A 24 4.45 -3.23 3.02
CA THR A 24 4.79 -1.82 3.14
C THR A 24 3.76 -0.98 2.40
N LEU A 25 3.10 -0.05 3.10
CA LEU A 25 2.15 0.87 2.53
C LEU A 25 2.89 2.07 1.93
N ILE A 26 2.79 2.26 0.62
CA ILE A 26 3.37 3.39 -0.09
C ILE A 26 2.32 4.52 -0.13
N HIS A 27 2.74 5.70 0.32
CA HIS A 27 1.89 6.89 0.43
C HIS A 27 2.16 7.89 -0.68
N ILE A 28 1.11 8.53 -1.18
CA ILE A 28 1.18 9.54 -2.24
C ILE A 28 0.60 10.85 -1.69
N HIS A 29 1.45 11.86 -1.52
CA HIS A 29 1.15 13.16 -0.90
C HIS A 29 0.75 13.12 0.58
N THR A 30 -0.14 12.22 0.99
CA THR A 30 -0.59 12.01 2.37
C THR A 30 -0.86 10.52 2.64
N CYS A 31 -1.11 10.19 3.91
CA CYS A 31 -1.54 8.84 4.32
C CYS A 31 -3.07 8.64 4.22
N ASP A 32 -3.81 9.67 3.78
CA ASP A 32 -5.28 9.69 3.86
C ASP A 32 -5.93 8.58 3.03
N ASN A 33 -5.33 8.22 1.90
CA ASN A 33 -5.83 7.13 1.07
C ASN A 33 -5.82 5.79 1.83
N TRP A 34 -4.77 5.53 2.60
CA TRP A 34 -4.67 4.34 3.44
C TRP A 34 -5.58 4.43 4.67
N GLN A 35 -5.75 5.61 5.26
CA GLN A 35 -6.75 5.82 6.32
C GLN A 35 -8.17 5.52 5.82
N ALA A 36 -8.54 6.04 4.64
CA ALA A 36 -9.84 5.79 4.03
C ALA A 36 -10.03 4.31 3.70
N MET A 37 -8.99 3.64 3.18
CA MET A 37 -9.01 2.20 2.90
C MET A 37 -9.17 1.38 4.19
N ALA A 38 -8.40 1.70 5.24
CA ALA A 38 -8.50 1.02 6.54
C ALA A 38 -9.91 1.13 7.11
N ASN A 39 -10.50 2.32 7.07
CA ASN A 39 -11.87 2.57 7.54
C ASN A 39 -12.90 1.80 6.70
N HIS A 40 -12.74 1.80 5.37
CA HIS A 40 -13.64 1.09 4.46
C HIS A 40 -13.62 -0.42 4.69
N LEU A 41 -12.44 -0.98 4.99
CA LEU A 41 -12.23 -2.40 5.24
C LEU A 41 -12.39 -2.80 6.72
N GLN A 42 -12.68 -1.85 7.61
CA GLN A 42 -12.78 -2.06 9.06
C GLN A 42 -11.50 -2.68 9.66
N LEU A 43 -10.33 -2.21 9.21
CA LEU A 43 -9.01 -2.64 9.68
C LEU A 43 -8.47 -1.67 10.74
N ASP A 44 -8.91 -1.84 11.99
CA ASP A 44 -8.58 -0.94 13.11
C ASP A 44 -7.08 -0.91 13.47
N ASP A 45 -6.35 -1.97 13.14
CA ASP A 45 -4.94 -2.21 13.48
C ASP A 45 -4.00 -2.13 12.26
N LEU A 46 -4.48 -1.61 11.11
CA LEU A 46 -3.60 -1.33 9.98
C LEU A 46 -2.69 -0.13 10.32
N ASN A 47 -1.37 -0.34 10.30
CA ASN A 47 -0.42 0.73 10.56
C ASN A 47 -0.26 1.68 9.35
N ILE A 48 -1.22 2.58 9.18
CA ILE A 48 -1.26 3.55 8.08
C ILE A 48 -0.12 4.59 8.12
N GLN A 49 0.56 4.75 9.26
CA GLN A 49 1.64 5.73 9.40
C GLN A 49 3.00 5.16 8.97
N GLN A 50 3.07 3.84 8.74
CA GLN A 50 4.31 3.17 8.36
C GLN A 50 4.45 3.08 6.85
N GLY A 51 5.68 3.30 6.37
CA GLY A 51 6.06 3.18 4.98
C GLY A 51 6.51 4.50 4.34
N PRO A 52 7.02 4.45 3.11
CA PRO A 52 7.56 5.63 2.43
C PRO A 52 6.45 6.55 1.91
N LEU A 53 6.64 7.85 2.08
CA LEU A 53 5.79 8.90 1.54
C LEU A 53 6.48 9.59 0.36
N PHE A 54 5.81 9.61 -0.79
CA PHE A 54 6.30 10.27 -1.99
C PHE A 54 5.47 11.52 -2.32
N SER A 55 6.15 12.60 -2.65
CA SER A 55 5.53 13.85 -3.10
C SER A 55 5.03 13.81 -4.54
N HIS A 56 5.34 12.75 -5.29
CA HIS A 56 4.96 12.59 -6.69
C HIS A 56 4.44 11.19 -6.95
N THR A 57 3.26 11.08 -7.55
CA THR A 57 2.62 9.82 -7.95
C THR A 57 3.57 8.93 -8.75
N PHE A 58 4.31 9.51 -9.70
CA PHE A 58 5.25 8.74 -10.51
C PHE A 58 6.30 7.99 -9.67
N MET A 59 6.86 8.62 -8.63
CA MET A 59 7.84 7.98 -7.76
C MET A 59 7.24 6.86 -6.93
N ALA A 60 6.03 7.06 -6.38
CA ALA A 60 5.31 6.01 -5.65
C ALA A 60 5.01 4.79 -6.54
N LEU A 61 4.60 5.04 -7.78
CA LEU A 61 4.35 3.98 -8.76
C LEU A 61 5.64 3.21 -9.10
N GLN A 62 6.76 3.91 -9.32
CA GLN A 62 8.04 3.25 -9.53
C GLN A 62 8.43 2.39 -8.32
N ALA A 63 8.28 2.91 -7.10
CA ALA A 63 8.55 2.15 -5.88
C ALA A 63 7.69 0.87 -5.79
N ALA A 64 6.40 0.96 -6.10
CA ALA A 64 5.48 -0.18 -6.12
C ALA A 64 5.85 -1.22 -7.20
N ILE A 65 6.14 -0.78 -8.42
CA ILE A 65 6.54 -1.64 -9.55
C ILE A 65 7.87 -2.37 -9.27
N HIS A 66 8.78 -1.73 -8.53
CA HIS A 66 10.05 -2.32 -8.11
C HIS A 66 9.95 -3.12 -6.78
N GLY A 67 8.73 -3.38 -6.28
CA GLY A 67 8.51 -4.29 -5.15
C GLY A 67 8.78 -3.70 -3.77
N GLN A 68 8.92 -2.37 -3.64
CA GLN A 68 9.15 -1.73 -2.34
C GLN A 68 7.91 -1.76 -1.43
N GLY A 69 6.74 -2.05 -1.99
CA GLY A 69 5.47 -2.08 -1.27
C GLY A 69 4.28 -2.00 -2.22
N ILE A 70 3.11 -1.72 -1.65
CA ILE A 70 1.85 -1.56 -2.36
C ILE A 70 1.40 -0.10 -2.29
N CYS A 71 0.81 0.44 -3.37
CA CYS A 71 0.24 1.79 -3.37
C CYS A 71 -1.24 1.81 -3.78
N ILE A 72 -1.99 2.80 -3.30
CA ILE A 72 -3.36 3.08 -3.73
C ILE A 72 -3.31 4.15 -4.83
N SER A 73 -3.90 3.84 -5.99
CA SER A 73 -4.15 4.76 -7.11
C SER A 73 -5.63 4.80 -7.49
#